data_AF-A0A9E2VRV8-F1
#
_entry.id   AF-A0A9E2VRV8-F1
#
_cell.length_a   1.000
_cell.length_b   1.000
_cell.length_c   1.000
_cell.angle_alpha   90.00
_cell.angle_beta   90.00
_cell.angle_gamma   90.00
#
_symmetry.space_group_name_H-M   'P 1'
#
loop_
_entity.id
_entity.type
_entity.pdbx_description
1 polymer ?
#
loop_
_entity_poly.entity_id
_entity_poly.type
_entity_poly.pdbx_seq_one_letter_code
_entity_poly.pdbx_strand_id
1 'polypeptide(L)'
;MNKIWTRDQLLGAFNLYCKIPFSKTKANNPLVIEVARLIGRSPASVAMKLGNFGSFDPALRIKGIKGLSRASRADRDIWDEFNQNWEKLSIESELATERLRASHLIKPIERDTVKRSNELYSYKLQDLL
;
A
#
# COMPACT_ATOMS: atom_id res chain seq x y z
N MET A 1 -13.30 11.56 5.14
CA MET A 1 -13.39 10.30 5.91
C MET A 1 -12.01 9.66 6.00
N ASN A 2 -11.55 9.31 7.21
CA ASN A 2 -10.30 8.55 7.39
C ASN A 2 -10.53 7.09 6.95
N LYS A 3 -9.99 6.70 5.79
CA LYS A 3 -10.05 5.32 5.31
C LYS A 3 -9.27 4.39 6.26
N ILE A 4 -9.92 3.35 6.79
CA ILE A 4 -9.29 2.35 7.67
C ILE A 4 -8.14 1.66 6.92
N TRP A 5 -7.00 1.47 7.60
CA TRP A 5 -5.85 0.75 7.04
C TRP A 5 -6.17 -0.75 6.98
N THR A 6 -6.00 -1.37 5.82
CA THR A 6 -6.11 -2.83 5.69
C THR A 6 -4.83 -3.51 6.15
N ARG A 7 -4.90 -4.82 6.44
CA ARG A 7 -3.72 -5.61 6.81
C ARG A 7 -2.63 -5.53 5.74
N ASP A 8 -2.96 -5.73 4.46
CA ASP A 8 -1.99 -5.64 3.36
C ASP A 8 -1.33 -4.24 3.28
N GLN A 9 -2.08 -3.16 3.51
CA GLN A 9 -1.51 -1.80 3.55
C GLN A 9 -0.52 -1.64 4.72
N LEU A 10 -0.84 -2.20 5.89
CA LEU A 10 0.05 -2.16 7.06
C LEU A 10 1.31 -2.99 6.82
N LEU A 11 1.17 -4.19 6.26
CA LEU A 11 2.29 -5.07 5.91
C LEU A 11 3.21 -4.42 4.88
N GLY A 12 2.66 -3.80 3.83
CA GLY A 12 3.45 -3.07 2.84
C GLY A 12 4.19 -1.86 3.42
N ALA A 13 3.55 -1.10 4.32
CA ALA A 13 4.21 -0.01 5.03
C ALA A 13 5.29 -0.52 6.00
N PHE A 14 5.04 -1.61 6.71
CA PHE A 14 6.00 -2.20 7.65
C PHE A 14 7.20 -2.82 6.91
N ASN A 15 6.98 -3.47 5.77
CA ASN A 15 8.04 -3.96 4.91
C ASN A 15 9.03 -2.83 4.53
N LEU A 16 8.49 -1.66 4.15
CA LEU A 16 9.31 -0.49 3.89
C LEU A 16 10.07 -0.03 5.15
N TYR A 17 9.42 0.00 6.32
CA TYR A 17 10.05 0.35 7.60
C TYR A 17 11.30 -0.49 7.86
N CYS A 18 11.23 -1.80 7.61
CA CYS A 18 12.35 -2.73 7.80
C CYS A 18 13.51 -2.50 6.81
N LYS A 19 13.24 -1.92 5.63
CA LYS A 19 14.21 -1.80 4.53
C LYS A 19 14.96 -0.46 4.49
N ILE A 20 14.47 0.57 5.18
CA ILE A 20 15.09 1.91 5.13
C ILE A 20 15.45 2.44 6.52
N PRO A 21 16.51 3.25 6.65
CA PRO A 21 16.81 3.92 7.91
C PRO A 21 15.65 4.80 8.38
N PHE A 22 15.42 4.88 9.69
CA PHE A 22 14.31 5.69 10.25
C PHE A 22 14.37 7.16 9.81
N SER A 23 15.57 7.74 9.66
CA SER A 23 15.77 9.11 9.17
C SER A 23 15.25 9.34 7.75
N LYS A 24 15.06 8.28 6.98
CA LYS A 24 14.61 8.27 5.58
C LYS A 24 13.10 8.01 5.44
N THR A 25 12.35 7.91 6.52
CA THR A 25 10.88 7.65 6.50
C THR A 25 10.02 8.88 6.13
N LYS A 26 10.64 9.96 5.64
CA LYS A 26 9.96 11.22 5.31
C LYS A 26 9.11 11.08 4.04
N ALA A 27 8.04 11.87 3.96
CA ALA A 27 7.06 11.81 2.86
C ALA A 27 7.64 12.14 1.48
N ASN A 28 8.78 12.84 1.42
CA ASN A 28 9.49 13.16 0.17
C ASN A 28 10.50 12.08 -0.25
N ASN A 29 10.68 11.01 0.53
CA ASN A 29 11.53 9.91 0.12
C ASN A 29 10.90 9.17 -1.07
N PRO A 30 11.63 8.93 -2.18
CA PRO A 30 11.12 8.20 -3.34
C PRO A 30 10.49 6.85 -3.01
N LEU A 31 11.06 6.07 -2.09
CA LEU A 31 10.53 4.76 -1.69
C LEU A 31 9.21 4.90 -0.89
N VAL A 32 9.09 5.95 -0.07
CA VAL A 32 7.83 6.26 0.64
C VAL A 32 6.76 6.65 -0.37
N ILE A 33 7.10 7.44 -1.39
CA ILE A 33 6.19 7.82 -2.47
C ILE A 33 5.74 6.60 -3.27
N GLU A 34 6.67 5.70 -3.60
CA GLU A 34 6.39 4.47 -4.34
C GLU A 34 5.42 3.57 -3.56
N VAL A 35 5.70 3.30 -2.29
CA VAL A 35 4.83 2.47 -1.44
C VAL A 35 3.47 3.16 -1.25
N ALA A 36 3.43 4.48 -1.09
CA ALA A 36 2.17 5.22 -1.00
C ALA A 36 1.31 5.04 -2.25
N ARG A 37 1.90 5.16 -3.44
CA ARG A 37 1.24 4.88 -4.72
C ARG A 37 0.72 3.45 -4.77
N LEU A 38 1.57 2.49 -4.40
CA LEU A 38 1.25 1.06 -4.42
C LEU A 38 0.04 0.73 -3.53
N ILE A 39 0.02 1.27 -2.32
CA ILE A 39 -1.02 0.93 -1.33
C ILE A 39 -2.26 1.84 -1.42
N GLY A 40 -2.28 2.78 -2.36
CA GLY A 40 -3.37 3.73 -2.57
C GLY A 40 -3.55 4.72 -1.41
N ARG A 41 -2.44 5.29 -0.91
CA ARG A 41 -2.39 6.28 0.19
C ARG A 41 -1.54 7.48 -0.21
N SER A 42 -1.60 8.57 0.55
CA SER A 42 -0.69 9.69 0.37
C SER A 42 0.69 9.39 1.00
N PRO A 43 1.79 9.94 0.44
CA PRO A 43 3.12 9.80 1.04
C PRO A 43 3.19 10.29 2.48
N ALA A 44 2.46 11.36 2.81
CA ALA A 44 2.34 11.86 4.19
C ALA A 44 1.71 10.83 5.13
N SER A 45 0.64 10.14 4.69
CA SER A 45 -0.01 9.10 5.48
C SER A 45 0.92 7.91 5.73
N VAL A 46 1.70 7.50 4.73
CA VAL A 46 2.71 6.45 4.88
C VAL A 46 3.82 6.89 5.83
N ALA A 47 4.38 8.09 5.67
CA ALA A 47 5.41 8.63 6.56
C ALA A 47 4.95 8.68 8.03
N MET A 48 3.70 9.09 8.28
CA MET A 48 3.10 9.02 9.61
C MET A 48 3.01 7.58 10.12
N LYS A 49 2.60 6.63 9.26
CA LYS A 49 2.53 5.22 9.63
C LYS A 49 3.90 4.64 10.00
N LEU A 50 4.95 4.95 9.24
CA LEU A 50 6.34 4.59 9.57
C LEU A 50 6.78 5.21 10.90
N GLY A 51 6.40 6.46 11.15
CA GLY A 51 6.64 7.13 12.43
C GLY A 51 5.96 6.46 13.62
N ASN A 52 4.75 5.91 13.43
CA ASN A 52 4.07 5.11 14.46
C ASN A 52 4.84 3.82 14.77
N PHE A 53 5.31 3.09 13.76
CA PHE A 53 6.11 1.87 13.99
C PHE A 53 7.39 2.16 14.75
N GLY A 54 8.08 3.26 14.43
CA GLY A 54 9.27 3.70 15.17
C GLY A 54 9.04 3.99 16.66
N SER A 55 7.79 4.11 17.13
CA SER A 55 7.51 4.26 18.57
C SER A 55 7.71 2.96 19.35
N PHE A 56 7.59 1.81 18.68
CA PHE A 56 7.76 0.50 19.28
C PHE A 56 9.23 0.04 19.28
N ASP A 57 10.04 0.59 18.37
CA ASP A 57 11.43 0.19 18.13
C ASP A 57 12.37 0.45 19.33
N PRO A 58 12.89 -0.61 19.98
CA PRO A 58 13.82 -0.47 21.09
C PRO A 58 15.19 0.07 20.66
N ALA A 59 15.63 -0.19 19.43
CA ALA A 59 16.91 0.31 18.91
C ALA A 59 16.87 1.83 18.70
N LEU A 60 15.72 2.39 18.29
CA LEU A 60 15.51 3.84 18.26
C LEU A 60 15.48 4.43 19.67
N ARG A 61 14.81 3.75 20.60
CA ARG A 61 14.72 4.19 22.00
C ARG A 61 16.09 4.28 22.68
N ILE A 62 16.95 3.29 22.49
CA ILE A 62 18.33 3.29 23.00
C ILE A 62 19.13 4.49 22.47
N LYS A 63 18.86 4.93 21.24
CA LYS A 63 19.48 6.11 20.62
C LYS A 63 18.82 7.43 21.05
N GLY A 64 17.86 7.42 21.98
CA GLY A 64 17.10 8.60 22.41
C GLY A 64 16.11 9.12 21.36
N ILE A 65 15.87 8.37 20.28
CA ILE A 65 14.96 8.74 19.20
C ILE A 65 13.55 8.28 19.58
N LYS A 66 12.57 9.19 19.49
CA LYS A 66 11.16 8.89 19.73
C LYS A 66 10.39 8.85 18.41
N GLY A 67 9.62 7.78 18.22
CA GLY A 67 8.58 7.73 17.18
C GLY A 67 7.35 8.57 17.53
N LEU A 68 6.29 8.44 16.74
CA LEU A 68 5.02 9.13 16.96
C LEU A 68 4.22 8.48 18.10
N SER A 69 3.51 9.28 18.89
CA SER A 69 2.74 8.80 20.05
C SER A 69 1.37 8.19 19.71
N ARG A 70 0.91 8.32 18.46
CA ARG A 70 -0.44 7.92 18.02
C ARG A 70 -0.46 6.60 17.26
N ALA A 71 0.32 5.63 17.73
CA ALA A 71 0.30 4.29 17.18
C ALA A 71 -1.02 3.58 17.54
N SER A 72 -1.67 2.99 16.54
CA SER A 72 -2.93 2.27 16.73
C SER A 72 -2.71 0.85 17.23
N ARG A 73 -3.78 0.18 17.68
CA ARG A 73 -3.72 -1.24 18.06
C ARG A 73 -3.26 -2.12 16.90
N ALA A 74 -3.78 -1.90 15.69
CA ALA A 74 -3.35 -2.64 14.50
C ALA A 74 -1.86 -2.41 14.16
N ASP A 75 -1.30 -1.24 14.48
CA ASP A 75 0.14 -1.00 14.29
C ASP A 75 0.98 -1.84 15.25
N ARG A 76 0.51 -1.97 16.49
CA ARG A 76 1.14 -2.82 17.52
C ARG A 76 1.04 -4.30 17.16
N ASP A 77 -0.14 -4.75 16.72
CA ASP A 77 -0.35 -6.15 16.36
C ASP A 77 0.64 -6.58 15.26
N ILE A 78 0.81 -5.78 14.21
CA ILE A 78 1.82 -6.04 13.16
C ILE A 78 3.25 -6.04 13.73
N TRP A 79 3.59 -5.07 14.57
CA TRP A 79 4.92 -5.02 15.21
C TRP A 79 5.19 -6.29 16.03
N ASP A 80 4.24 -6.71 16.86
CA ASP A 80 4.39 -7.86 17.75
C ASP A 80 4.47 -9.17 16.94
N GLU A 81 3.67 -9.32 15.89
CA GLU A 81 3.73 -10.46 14.97
C GLU A 81 5.11 -10.61 14.31
N PHE A 82 5.71 -9.51 13.84
CA PHE A 82 7.05 -9.52 13.25
C PHE A 82 8.15 -9.89 14.24
N ASN A 83 8.02 -9.45 15.50
CA ASN A 83 8.99 -9.81 16.56
C ASN A 83 8.85 -11.27 17.01
N GLN A 84 7.67 -11.87 16.87
CA GLN A 84 7.44 -13.27 17.22
C GLN A 84 7.87 -14.23 16.12
N ASN A 85 7.64 -13.89 14.84
CA ASN A 85 7.94 -14.77 13.72
C ASN A 85 8.43 -13.98 12.49
N TRP A 86 9.67 -13.54 12.57
CA TRP A 86 10.31 -12.72 11.53
C TRP A 86 10.32 -13.40 10.15
N GLU A 87 10.68 -14.68 10.10
CA GLU A 87 10.77 -15.44 8.84
C GLU A 87 9.42 -15.45 8.11
N LYS A 88 8.36 -15.87 8.79
CA LYS A 88 7.02 -15.92 8.22
C LYS A 88 6.52 -14.55 7.76
N LEU A 89 6.67 -13.52 8.61
CA LEU A 89 6.12 -12.19 8.33
C LEU A 89 6.91 -11.45 7.26
N SER A 90 8.22 -11.71 7.14
CA SER A 90 9.03 -11.20 6.03
C SER A 90 8.45 -11.64 4.69
N ILE A 91 8.17 -12.94 4.53
CA ILE A 91 7.55 -13.53 3.34
C ILE A 91 6.14 -12.97 3.12
N GLU A 92 5.31 -12.94 4.17
CA GLU A 92 3.93 -12.42 4.07
C GLU A 92 3.90 -10.96 3.59
N SER A 93 4.87 -10.16 4.02
CA SER A 93 4.96 -8.74 3.66
C SER A 93 5.39 -8.51 2.22
N GLU A 94 6.27 -9.36 1.68
CA GLU A 94 6.58 -9.37 0.24
C GLU A 94 5.36 -9.81 -0.57
N LEU A 95 4.67 -10.89 -0.14
CA LEU A 95 3.46 -11.35 -0.81
C LEU A 95 2.32 -10.30 -0.77
N ALA A 96 2.19 -9.56 0.32
CA ALA A 96 1.25 -8.44 0.41
C ALA A 96 1.59 -7.33 -0.60
N THR A 97 2.88 -7.03 -0.75
CA THR A 97 3.37 -6.06 -1.74
C THR A 97 3.00 -6.52 -3.16
N GLU A 98 3.16 -7.81 -3.47
CA GLU A 98 2.76 -8.38 -4.78
C GLU A 98 1.23 -8.35 -4.99
N ARG A 99 0.43 -8.69 -3.98
CA ARG A 99 -1.05 -8.59 -4.07
C ARG A 99 -1.51 -7.17 -4.36
N LEU A 100 -0.88 -6.19 -3.72
CA LEU A 100 -1.17 -4.78 -3.95
C LEU A 100 -0.77 -4.34 -5.36
N ARG A 101 0.35 -4.84 -5.89
CA ARG A 101 0.78 -4.60 -7.28
C ARG A 101 -0.22 -5.17 -8.26
N ALA A 102 -0.60 -6.44 -8.09
CA ALA A 102 -1.59 -7.11 -8.94
C ALA A 102 -2.95 -6.38 -8.92
N SER A 103 -3.40 -5.94 -7.75
CA SER A 103 -4.64 -5.17 -7.60
C SER A 103 -4.60 -3.82 -8.33
N HIS A 104 -3.42 -3.21 -8.47
CA HIS A 104 -3.22 -1.97 -9.23
C HIS A 104 -3.16 -2.20 -10.75
N LEU A 105 -2.79 -3.41 -11.20
CA LEU A 105 -2.76 -3.80 -12.61
C LEU A 105 -4.14 -4.14 -13.17
N ILE A 106 -5.07 -4.56 -12.31
CA ILE A 106 -6.50 -4.64 -12.66
C ILE A 106 -7.04 -3.20 -12.59
N LYS A 107 -6.80 -2.42 -13.64
CA LYS A 107 -7.59 -1.20 -13.86
C LYS A 107 -9.06 -1.62 -13.91
N PRO A 108 -9.99 -0.89 -13.27
CA PRO A 108 -11.39 -1.03 -13.63
C PRO A 108 -11.46 -0.92 -15.15
N ILE A 109 -12.11 -1.87 -15.82
CA ILE A 109 -12.56 -1.63 -17.18
C ILE A 109 -13.34 -0.32 -17.07
N GLU A 110 -12.78 0.77 -17.59
CA GLU A 110 -13.55 1.98 -17.82
C GLU A 110 -14.73 1.47 -18.63
N ARG A 111 -15.92 1.52 -18.05
CA ARG A 111 -17.14 1.31 -18.83
C ARG A 111 -17.15 2.50 -19.76
N ASP A 112 -16.47 2.36 -20.89
CA ASP A 112 -16.69 3.21 -22.04
C ASP A 112 -18.19 3.29 -22.17
N THR A 113 -18.70 4.51 -22.09
CA THR A 113 -20.07 4.81 -22.45
C THR A 113 -20.21 4.45 -23.92
N VAL A 114 -20.42 3.17 -24.21
CA VAL A 114 -20.87 2.69 -25.49
C VAL A 114 -22.26 3.30 -25.63
N LYS A 115 -22.31 4.49 -26.26
CA LYS A 115 -23.51 4.94 -26.93
C LYS A 115 -23.86 3.81 -27.89
N ARG A 116 -24.88 3.02 -27.55
CA ARG A 116 -25.53 2.11 -28.49
C ARG A 116 -26.11 2.95 -29.61
N SER A 117 -25.34 3.21 -30.66
CA SER A 117 -25.89 3.53 -31.97
C SER A 117 -26.18 2.20 -32.66
N ASN A 118 -27.47 1.85 -32.71
CA ASN A 118 -28.02 0.77 -33.54
C ASN A 118 -27.97 1.16 -35.03
N GLU A 119 -26.79 1.38 -35.60
CA GLU A 119 -26.69 1.79 -37.01
C GLU A 119 -25.64 1.03 -37.85
N LEU A 120 -24.99 0.01 -37.29
CA LEU A 120 -23.96 -0.74 -38.03
C LEU A 120 -24.39 -2.09 -38.62
N TYR A 121 -25.69 -2.45 -38.56
CA TYR A 121 -26.18 -3.72 -39.10
C TYR A 121 -27.03 -3.61 -40.39
N SER A 122 -27.11 -2.43 -41.01
CA SER A 122 -27.90 -2.24 -42.24
C SER A 122 -27.09 -2.35 -43.56
N TYR A 123 -25.76 -2.21 -43.54
CA TYR A 123 -24.97 -2.10 -44.77
C TYR A 123 -24.22 -3.36 -45.22
N LYS A 124 -24.70 -4.58 -44.90
CA LYS A 124 -24.08 -5.82 -45.41
C LYS A 124 -25.04 -6.90 -45.94
N LEU A 125 -26.28 -6.55 -46.29
CA LEU A 125 -27.23 -7.49 -46.90
C LEU A 125 -27.85 -7.01 -48.23
N GLN A 126 -27.23 -6.05 -48.92
CA GLN A 126 -27.64 -5.65 -50.27
C GLN A 126 -26.56 -5.80 -51.36
N ASP A 127 -25.36 -6.29 -51.02
CA ASP A 127 -24.28 -6.54 -52.00
C ASP A 127 -23.97 -8.04 -52.17
N LEU A 128 -24.93 -8.92 -51.85
CA LEU A 128 -24.80 -10.36 -52.09
C LEU A 128 -26.16 -10.97 -52.47
N LEU A 129 -26.65 -10.59 -53.64
CA LEU A 129 -27.47 -11.32 -54.63
C LEU A 129 -27.72 -10.39 -55.82
#